data_AF-A0A957M6J1-F1
#
_entry.id   AF-A0A957M6J1-F1
#
_cell.length_a   1.000
_cell.length_b   1.000
_cell.length_c   1.000
_cell.angle_alpha   90.00
_cell.angle_beta   90.00
_cell.angle_gamma   90.00
#
_symmetry.space_group_name_H-M   'P 1'
#
loop_
_entity.id
_entity.type
_entity.pdbx_description
1 polymer ?
#
loop_
_entity_poly.entity_id
_entity_poly.type
_entity_poly.pdbx_seq_one_letter_code
_entity_poly.pdbx_strand_id
1 'polypeptide(L)'
;MRDKTAEEQPGQPTRAPWYAEFWSLLSMTFVEWRADNASRLAAALAYYTIFSLAPLLVIVVGIAGLVLGQEVAQASLVEQVRIYTSSPRAAELVQTVLENTSVQGPNLFATLLSLALLFYGATGAFNELRNALNLIWDVPAQQNGGVRGFVIGRAVALAMVIVAGVLLLLSLVASTLLALAGRFVDVVWPGMALPSQLLTFVLLFVLTMLVFALIYKFVPDVDLAWSDVWIGAAATGLLFSLGRWAISL
;
A
#
# COMPACT_ATOMS: atom_id res chain seq x y z
N MET A 1 28.45 -56.75 42.15
CA MET A 1 28.47 -55.36 42.65
C MET A 1 28.28 -54.44 41.46
N ARG A 2 27.38 -53.47 41.62
CA ARG A 2 26.68 -52.61 40.66
C ARG A 2 27.45 -52.12 39.42
N ASP A 3 26.79 -52.36 38.28
CA ASP A 3 26.92 -51.70 36.98
C ASP A 3 26.81 -50.16 37.13
N LYS A 4 27.73 -49.43 36.51
CA LYS A 4 27.75 -47.97 36.39
C LYS A 4 27.85 -47.62 34.90
N THR A 5 26.78 -47.86 34.18
CA THR A 5 26.59 -47.31 32.84
C THR A 5 25.14 -46.88 32.69
N ALA A 6 24.87 -45.65 33.11
CA ALA A 6 23.68 -44.92 32.72
C ALA A 6 24.10 -43.47 32.51
N GLU A 7 24.46 -43.16 31.27
CA GLU A 7 24.59 -41.79 30.77
C GLU A 7 23.22 -41.10 30.88
N GLU A 8 23.14 -40.06 31.70
CA GLU A 8 22.02 -39.12 31.65
C GLU A 8 22.12 -38.33 30.34
N GLN A 9 21.26 -38.66 29.38
CA GLN A 9 21.06 -37.83 28.20
C GLN A 9 20.38 -36.52 28.63
N PRO A 10 20.92 -35.33 28.27
CA PRO A 10 20.24 -34.08 28.57
C PRO A 10 18.91 -34.03 27.83
N GLY A 11 17.82 -33.87 28.59
CA GLY A 11 16.46 -33.80 28.07
C GLY A 11 16.35 -32.77 26.94
N GLN A 12 15.70 -33.16 25.85
CA GLN A 12 15.39 -32.27 24.74
C GLN A 12 14.67 -31.02 25.25
N PRO A 13 15.03 -29.80 24.79
CA PRO A 13 14.33 -28.60 25.21
C PRO A 13 12.86 -28.71 24.80
N THR A 14 11.96 -28.74 25.78
CA THR A 14 10.52 -28.72 25.58
C THR A 14 10.19 -27.44 24.81
N ARG A 15 9.88 -27.57 23.50
CA ARG A 15 9.47 -26.42 22.68
C ARG A 15 8.27 -25.77 23.36
N ALA A 16 8.35 -24.46 23.56
CA ALA A 16 7.24 -23.70 24.09
C ALA A 16 5.99 -23.96 23.21
N PRO A 17 4.79 -23.95 23.79
CA PRO A 17 3.59 -24.15 23.00
C PRO A 17 3.42 -22.99 21.99
N TRP A 18 2.88 -23.28 20.81
CA TRP A 18 2.80 -22.34 19.67
C TRP A 18 2.13 -20.99 20.01
N TYR A 19 1.19 -20.95 20.95
CA TYR A 19 0.54 -19.71 21.39
C TYR A 19 1.47 -18.80 22.20
N ALA A 20 2.42 -19.38 22.95
CA ALA A 20 3.41 -18.62 23.71
C ALA A 20 4.45 -18.00 22.77
N GLU A 21 4.84 -18.73 21.72
CA GLU A 21 5.71 -18.20 20.65
C GLU A 21 5.00 -17.07 19.88
N PHE A 22 3.73 -17.25 19.50
CA PHE A 22 2.95 -16.22 18.83
C PHE A 22 2.82 -14.93 19.68
N TRP A 23 2.51 -15.08 20.98
CA TRP A 23 2.43 -13.94 21.89
C TRP A 23 3.79 -13.25 22.08
N SER A 24 4.87 -14.03 22.14
CA SER A 24 6.24 -13.49 22.17
C SER A 24 6.54 -12.68 20.92
N LEU A 25 6.21 -13.19 19.73
CA LEU A 25 6.41 -12.48 18.47
C LEU A 25 5.62 -11.17 18.43
N LEU A 26 4.34 -11.19 18.79
CA LEU A 26 3.54 -9.95 18.85
C LEU A 26 4.11 -8.93 19.84
N SER A 27 4.56 -9.40 21.00
CA SER A 27 5.16 -8.53 22.02
C SER A 27 6.47 -7.92 21.52
N MET A 28 7.32 -8.72 20.86
CA MET A 28 8.56 -8.25 20.23
C MET A 28 8.26 -7.23 19.13
N THR A 29 7.30 -7.51 18.24
CA THR A 29 6.87 -6.56 17.20
C THR A 29 6.40 -5.24 17.79
N PHE A 30 5.68 -5.25 18.91
CA PHE A 30 5.23 -4.00 19.56
C PHE A 30 6.36 -3.23 20.24
N VAL A 31 7.37 -3.93 20.78
CA VAL A 31 8.57 -3.29 21.33
C VAL A 31 9.36 -2.62 20.19
N GLU A 32 9.60 -3.34 19.10
CA GLU A 32 10.33 -2.82 17.94
C GLU A 32 9.58 -1.66 17.28
N TRP A 33 8.26 -1.79 17.08
CA TRP A 33 7.41 -0.71 16.55
C TRP A 33 7.58 0.61 17.32
N ARG A 34 7.69 0.52 18.65
CA ARG A 34 7.90 1.69 19.51
C ARG A 34 9.35 2.19 19.43
N ALA A 35 10.33 1.30 19.39
CA ALA A 35 11.74 1.66 19.23
C ALA A 35 11.98 2.42 17.92
N ASP A 36 11.40 1.94 16.82
CA ASP A 36 11.52 2.50 15.47
C ASP A 36 10.71 3.78 15.26
N ASN A 37 9.91 4.20 16.25
CA ASN A 37 8.94 5.28 16.09
C ASN A 37 8.02 5.08 14.85
N ALA A 38 7.62 3.83 14.58
CA ALA A 38 6.86 3.47 13.39
C ALA A 38 5.56 4.26 13.25
N SER A 39 4.90 4.64 14.34
CA SER A 39 3.73 5.55 14.31
C SER A 39 4.05 6.93 13.72
N ARG A 40 5.23 7.48 14.01
CA ARG A 40 5.67 8.77 13.47
C ARG A 40 5.96 8.66 11.97
N LEU A 41 6.59 7.56 11.56
CA LEU A 41 6.86 7.26 10.15
C LEU A 41 5.56 7.10 9.35
N ALA A 42 4.58 6.37 9.91
CA ALA A 42 3.26 6.24 9.32
C ALA A 42 2.53 7.59 9.20
N ALA A 43 2.63 8.46 10.22
CA ALA A 43 2.05 9.79 10.19
C ALA A 43 2.72 10.69 9.14
N ALA A 44 4.05 10.63 9.00
CA ALA A 44 4.78 11.37 7.98
C ALA A 44 4.39 10.91 6.57
N LEU A 45 4.32 9.60 6.33
CA LEU A 45 3.86 9.04 5.06
C LEU A 45 2.43 9.48 4.72
N ALA A 46 1.52 9.44 5.69
CA ALA A 46 0.14 9.89 5.52
C ALA A 46 0.07 11.39 5.19
N TYR A 47 0.85 12.22 5.88
CA TYR A 47 0.92 13.66 5.64
C TYR A 47 1.38 13.95 4.20
N TYR A 48 2.51 13.39 3.76
CA TYR A 48 2.97 13.58 2.39
C TYR A 48 1.95 13.11 1.34
N THR A 49 1.27 11.99 1.61
CA THR A 49 0.24 11.44 0.72
C THR A 49 -0.95 12.37 0.59
N ILE A 50 -1.52 12.84 1.72
CA ILE A 50 -2.67 13.76 1.72
C ILE A 50 -2.34 15.07 1.01
N PHE A 51 -1.17 15.66 1.27
CA PHE A 51 -0.76 16.91 0.61
C PHE A 51 -0.48 16.73 -0.89
N SER A 52 -0.09 15.53 -1.34
CA SER A 52 0.07 15.21 -2.76
C SER A 52 -1.25 14.92 -3.50
N LEU A 53 -2.33 14.65 -2.76
CA LEU A 53 -3.60 14.18 -3.31
C LEU A 53 -4.23 15.22 -4.24
N ALA A 54 -4.37 16.48 -3.79
CA ALA A 54 -5.02 17.51 -4.59
C ALA A 54 -4.27 17.78 -5.93
N PRO A 55 -2.95 18.01 -5.94
CA PRO A 55 -2.19 18.12 -7.19
C PRO A 55 -2.32 16.91 -8.11
N LEU A 56 -2.34 15.70 -7.55
CA LEU A 56 -2.51 14.46 -8.32
C LEU A 56 -3.88 14.42 -9.00
N LEU A 57 -4.95 14.70 -8.25
CA LEU A 57 -6.32 14.69 -8.76
C LEU A 57 -6.51 15.65 -9.93
N VAL A 58 -5.93 16.85 -9.85
CA VAL A 58 -5.94 17.85 -10.94
C VAL A 58 -5.29 17.31 -12.20
N ILE A 59 -4.12 16.68 -12.07
CA ILE A 59 -3.38 16.16 -13.21
C ILE A 59 -4.12 14.98 -13.84
N VAL A 60 -4.63 14.06 -13.03
CA VAL A 60 -5.41 12.91 -13.51
C VAL A 60 -6.67 13.36 -14.24
N VAL A 61 -7.46 14.27 -13.65
CA VAL A 61 -8.66 14.82 -14.29
C VAL A 61 -8.32 15.67 -15.51
N GLY A 62 -7.23 16.43 -15.47
CA GLY A 62 -6.75 17.21 -16.61
C GLY A 62 -6.41 16.32 -17.80
N ILE A 63 -5.62 15.26 -17.60
CA ILE A 63 -5.23 14.31 -18.65
C ILE A 63 -6.46 13.54 -19.15
N ALA A 64 -7.27 12.98 -18.25
CA ALA A 64 -8.48 12.24 -18.64
C ALA A 64 -9.51 13.13 -19.33
N GLY A 65 -9.60 14.39 -18.92
CA GLY A 65 -10.49 15.40 -19.50
C GLY A 65 -10.15 15.76 -20.94
N LEU A 66 -8.88 15.63 -21.37
CA LEU A 66 -8.49 15.80 -22.77
C LEU A 66 -9.13 14.77 -23.70
N VAL A 67 -9.47 13.59 -23.19
CA VAL A 67 -10.02 12.46 -23.97
C VAL A 67 -11.52 12.32 -23.76
N LEU A 68 -11.98 12.42 -22.50
CA LEU A 68 -13.35 12.11 -22.09
C LEU A 68 -14.22 13.36 -21.84
N GLY A 69 -13.62 14.54 -21.75
CA GLY A 69 -14.25 15.74 -21.20
C GLY A 69 -14.09 15.83 -19.67
N GLN A 70 -13.94 17.05 -19.15
CA GLN A 70 -13.58 17.30 -17.75
C GLN A 70 -14.63 16.79 -16.76
N GLU A 71 -15.91 17.00 -17.04
CA GLU A 71 -17.03 16.54 -16.21
C GLU A 71 -17.10 15.02 -16.11
N VAL A 72 -16.95 14.32 -17.24
CA VAL A 72 -16.95 12.85 -17.31
C VAL A 72 -15.73 12.27 -16.60
N ALA A 73 -14.56 12.89 -16.77
CA ALA A 73 -13.34 12.48 -16.08
C ALA A 73 -13.47 12.60 -14.56
N GLN A 74 -14.01 13.73 -14.06
CA GLN A 74 -14.25 13.95 -12.63
C GLN A 74 -15.26 12.93 -12.08
N ALA A 75 -16.41 12.75 -12.73
CA ALA A 75 -17.42 11.80 -12.30
C ALA A 75 -16.88 10.36 -12.26
N SER A 76 -16.11 9.96 -13.29
CA SER A 76 -15.49 8.63 -13.36
C SER A 76 -14.47 8.40 -12.25
N LEU A 77 -13.68 9.43 -11.90
CA LEU A 77 -12.69 9.33 -10.83
C LEU A 77 -13.35 9.19 -9.45
N VAL A 78 -14.37 9.99 -9.16
CA VAL A 78 -15.14 9.92 -7.91
C VAL A 78 -15.83 8.54 -7.79
N GLU A 79 -16.38 8.03 -8.90
CA GLU A 79 -16.96 6.68 -8.96
C GLU A 79 -15.91 5.61 -8.61
N GLN A 80 -14.72 5.68 -9.21
CA GLN A 80 -13.66 4.71 -8.96
C GLN A 80 -13.17 4.75 -7.51
N VAL A 81 -13.02 5.94 -6.92
CA VAL A 81 -12.68 6.08 -5.49
C VAL A 81 -13.76 5.43 -4.62
N ARG A 82 -15.03 5.64 -4.96
CA ARG A 82 -16.16 5.03 -4.26
C ARG A 82 -16.15 3.52 -4.34
N ILE A 83 -15.92 2.95 -5.53
CA ILE A 83 -15.85 1.49 -5.74
C ILE A 83 -14.65 0.91 -4.99
N TYR A 84 -13.47 1.50 -5.16
CA TYR A 84 -12.23 0.98 -4.58
C TYR A 84 -12.21 1.04 -3.06
N THR A 85 -12.69 2.15 -2.48
CA THR A 85 -12.72 2.36 -1.02
C THR A 85 -13.98 1.78 -0.39
N SER A 86 -15.03 1.51 -1.18
CA SER A 86 -16.37 1.14 -0.71
C SER A 86 -16.92 2.16 0.31
N SER A 87 -16.52 3.43 0.22
CA SER A 87 -16.84 4.47 1.20
C SER A 87 -17.37 5.74 0.51
N PRO A 88 -18.61 6.15 0.82
CA PRO A 88 -19.17 7.41 0.31
C PRO A 88 -18.37 8.64 0.78
N ARG A 89 -17.95 8.67 2.05
CA ARG A 89 -17.19 9.79 2.62
C ARG A 89 -15.86 10.02 1.90
N ALA A 90 -15.15 8.95 1.53
CA ALA A 90 -13.91 9.06 0.77
C ALA A 90 -14.14 9.68 -0.62
N ALA A 91 -15.25 9.30 -1.28
CA ALA A 91 -15.63 9.85 -2.57
C ALA A 91 -16.03 11.34 -2.46
N GLU A 92 -16.78 11.72 -1.42
CA GLU A 92 -17.16 13.11 -1.13
C GLU A 92 -15.94 14.01 -0.87
N LEU A 93 -14.92 13.52 -0.16
CA LEU A 93 -13.67 14.25 0.05
C LEU A 93 -12.96 14.54 -1.28
N VAL A 94 -12.85 13.52 -2.14
CA VAL A 94 -12.23 13.68 -3.47
C VAL A 94 -13.05 14.62 -4.35
N GLN A 95 -14.38 14.49 -4.32
CA GLN A 95 -15.28 15.39 -5.04
C GLN A 95 -15.10 16.84 -4.58
N THR A 96 -15.06 17.08 -3.27
CA THR A 96 -14.84 18.42 -2.69
C THR A 96 -13.52 19.02 -3.15
N VAL A 97 -12.44 18.22 -3.18
CA VAL A 97 -11.13 18.70 -3.65
C VAL A 97 -11.17 19.06 -5.14
N LEU A 98 -11.86 18.25 -5.96
CA LEU A 98 -11.98 18.48 -7.39
C LEU A 98 -12.83 19.71 -7.71
N GLU A 99 -13.98 19.88 -7.06
CA GLU A 99 -14.87 21.05 -7.22
C GLU A 99 -14.17 22.36 -6.85
N ASN A 100 -13.35 22.35 -5.80
CA ASN A 100 -12.55 23.52 -5.41
C ASN A 100 -11.42 23.83 -6.40
N THR A 101 -11.00 22.88 -7.22
CA THR A 101 -9.86 23.06 -8.14
C THR A 101 -10.27 23.29 -9.60
N SER A 102 -11.50 22.94 -9.99
CA SER A 102 -12.04 23.13 -11.35
C SER A 102 -12.42 24.58 -11.69
N VAL A 103 -12.25 25.54 -10.78
CA VAL A 103 -12.78 26.91 -10.91
C VAL A 103 -11.91 27.85 -11.74
N GLN A 104 -10.67 27.50 -12.07
CA GLN A 104 -9.78 28.39 -12.82
C GLN A 104 -9.44 27.80 -14.19
N GLY A 105 -9.70 28.57 -15.25
CA GLY A 105 -9.31 28.23 -16.63
C GLY A 105 -7.80 27.99 -16.78
N PRO A 106 -7.33 27.64 -17.99
CA PRO A 106 -5.95 27.20 -18.22
C PRO A 106 -4.94 28.28 -17.81
N ASN A 107 -4.42 28.16 -16.58
CA ASN A 107 -3.38 29.02 -16.03
C ASN A 107 -2.09 28.20 -15.97
N LEU A 108 -1.18 28.46 -16.91
CA LEU A 108 0.11 27.79 -17.01
C LEU A 108 0.89 27.83 -15.68
N PHE A 109 0.80 28.93 -14.94
CA PHE A 109 1.44 29.04 -13.63
C PHE A 109 0.84 28.08 -12.60
N ALA A 110 -0.49 27.96 -12.55
CA ALA A 110 -1.17 27.02 -11.67
C ALA A 110 -0.81 25.57 -12.02
N THR A 111 -0.79 25.21 -13.31
CA THR A 111 -0.37 23.89 -13.76
C THR A 111 1.07 23.57 -13.38
N LEU A 112 2.01 24.50 -13.60
CA LEU A 112 3.41 24.33 -13.25
C LEU A 112 3.61 24.21 -11.73
N LEU A 113 2.89 25.01 -10.95
CA LEU A 113 2.92 24.95 -9.49
C LEU A 113 2.34 23.62 -8.97
N SER A 114 1.20 23.17 -9.50
CA SER A 114 0.62 21.86 -9.18
C SER A 114 1.57 20.73 -9.53
N LEU A 115 2.23 20.79 -10.69
CA LEU A 115 3.20 19.80 -11.10
C LEU A 115 4.39 19.78 -10.12
N ALA A 116 4.94 20.93 -9.76
CA ALA A 116 6.02 21.04 -8.79
C ALA A 116 5.63 20.50 -7.40
N LEU A 117 4.44 20.86 -6.91
CA LEU A 117 3.89 20.37 -5.64
C LEU A 117 3.64 18.86 -5.67
N LEU A 118 3.12 18.32 -6.77
CA LEU A 118 2.95 16.87 -6.96
C LEU A 118 4.30 16.17 -6.90
N PHE A 119 5.27 16.61 -7.69
CA PHE A 119 6.59 16.00 -7.71
C PHE A 119 7.25 16.04 -6.33
N TYR A 120 7.13 17.15 -5.62
CA TYR A 120 7.65 17.28 -4.26
C TYR A 120 6.95 16.32 -3.29
N GLY A 121 5.61 16.31 -3.28
CA GLY A 121 4.81 15.45 -2.39
C GLY A 121 4.98 13.97 -2.67
N ALA A 122 4.94 13.56 -3.94
CA ALA A 122 5.12 12.17 -4.35
C ALA A 122 6.53 11.66 -4.05
N THR A 123 7.56 12.47 -4.31
CA THR A 123 8.95 12.12 -3.96
C THR A 123 9.12 12.05 -2.44
N GLY A 124 8.50 12.98 -1.70
CA GLY A 124 8.49 12.98 -0.24
C GLY A 124 7.86 11.73 0.34
N ALA A 125 6.65 11.37 -0.09
CA ALA A 125 5.93 10.17 0.34
C ALA A 125 6.74 8.90 0.06
N PHE A 126 7.30 8.78 -1.14
CA PHE A 126 8.09 7.61 -1.50
C PHE A 126 9.39 7.50 -0.69
N ASN A 127 10.12 8.60 -0.54
CA ASN A 127 11.33 8.63 0.28
C ASN A 127 11.01 8.28 1.73
N GLU A 128 9.90 8.78 2.26
CA GLU A 128 9.46 8.47 3.62
C GLU A 128 9.11 6.98 3.76
N LEU A 129 8.40 6.41 2.78
CA LEU A 129 8.13 4.96 2.74
C LEU A 129 9.43 4.16 2.72
N ARG A 130 10.35 4.45 1.80
CA ARG A 130 11.64 3.75 1.70
C ARG A 130 12.46 3.89 2.98
N ASN A 131 12.53 5.09 3.55
CA ASN A 131 13.26 5.34 4.79
C ASN A 131 12.64 4.57 5.96
N ALA A 132 11.31 4.55 6.06
CA ALA A 132 10.60 3.81 7.10
C ALA A 132 10.87 2.30 6.99
N LEU A 133 10.78 1.76 5.78
CA LEU A 133 11.07 0.36 5.51
C LEU A 133 12.55 0.01 5.80
N ASN A 134 13.48 0.83 5.33
CA ASN A 134 14.90 0.65 5.60
C ASN A 134 15.22 0.71 7.10
N LEU A 135 14.53 1.57 7.86
CA LEU A 135 14.68 1.63 9.31
C LEU A 135 14.19 0.33 9.96
N ILE A 136 12.98 -0.12 9.61
CA ILE A 136 12.37 -1.35 10.16
C ILE A 136 13.22 -2.60 9.85
N TRP A 137 13.93 -2.62 8.72
CA TRP A 137 14.83 -3.71 8.34
C TRP A 137 16.30 -3.47 8.70
N ASP A 138 16.61 -2.49 9.56
CA ASP A 138 17.95 -2.19 10.03
C ASP A 138 18.99 -2.01 8.90
N VAL A 139 18.55 -1.45 7.77
CA VAL A 139 19.43 -1.25 6.62
C VAL A 139 20.45 -0.17 6.98
N PRO A 140 21.77 -0.47 6.91
CA PRO A 140 22.79 0.50 7.30
C PRO A 140 22.68 1.74 6.43
N ALA A 141 22.66 2.91 7.08
CA ALA A 141 22.56 4.20 6.40
C ALA A 141 23.68 4.32 5.35
N GLN A 142 23.31 4.34 4.07
CA GLN A 142 24.28 4.54 2.99
C GLN A 142 24.83 5.96 3.08
N GLN A 143 26.12 6.05 3.37
CA GLN A 143 26.84 7.30 3.54
C GLN A 143 26.88 8.05 2.21
N ASN A 144 26.02 9.07 2.07
CA ASN A 144 26.08 10.21 1.16
C ASN A 144 26.88 10.01 -0.14
N GLY A 145 26.24 9.44 -1.17
CA GLY A 145 26.83 9.28 -2.50
C GLY A 145 26.91 10.58 -3.34
N GLY A 146 27.16 11.77 -2.78
CA GLY A 146 27.33 13.02 -3.56
C GLY A 146 26.26 13.28 -4.64
N VAL A 147 26.62 13.99 -5.72
CA VAL A 147 25.72 14.32 -6.85
C VAL A 147 25.19 13.04 -7.55
N ARG A 148 26.00 11.98 -7.60
CA ARG A 148 25.63 10.70 -8.24
C ARG A 148 24.52 9.97 -7.48
N GLY A 149 24.59 9.93 -6.15
CA GLY A 149 23.58 9.36 -5.27
C GLY A 149 22.28 10.17 -5.29
N PHE A 150 22.36 11.49 -5.45
CA PHE A 150 21.19 12.33 -5.64
C PHE A 150 20.46 12.06 -6.98
N VAL A 151 21.22 11.92 -8.08
CA VAL A 151 20.65 11.59 -9.40
C VAL A 151 20.08 10.17 -9.42
N ILE A 152 20.83 9.17 -8.91
CA ILE A 152 20.36 7.78 -8.83
C ILE A 152 19.15 7.67 -7.91
N GLY A 153 19.17 8.33 -6.75
CA GLY A 153 18.03 8.36 -5.82
C GLY A 153 16.75 8.91 -6.47
N ARG A 154 16.88 9.95 -7.31
CA ARG A 154 15.74 10.47 -8.09
C ARG A 154 15.29 9.54 -9.21
N ALA A 155 16.21 8.90 -9.91
CA ALA A 155 15.88 7.92 -10.96
C ALA A 155 15.16 6.70 -10.35
N VAL A 156 15.59 6.22 -9.19
CA VAL A 156 14.94 5.16 -8.43
C VAL A 156 13.56 5.62 -7.95
N ALA A 157 13.43 6.83 -7.38
CA ALA A 157 12.13 7.37 -6.97
C ALA A 157 11.15 7.48 -8.16
N LEU A 158 11.61 7.95 -9.33
CA LEU A 158 10.80 8.02 -10.55
C LEU A 158 10.40 6.63 -11.05
N ALA A 159 11.35 5.69 -11.12
CA ALA A 159 11.06 4.31 -11.52
C ALA A 159 10.04 3.67 -10.58
N MET A 160 10.13 3.93 -9.28
CA MET A 160 9.22 3.40 -8.28
C MET A 160 7.84 4.06 -8.33
N VAL A 161 7.74 5.36 -8.64
CA VAL A 161 6.45 6.02 -8.92
C VAL A 161 5.80 5.40 -10.17
N ILE A 162 6.58 5.12 -11.22
CA ILE A 162 6.07 4.43 -12.41
C ILE A 162 5.58 3.03 -12.05
N VAL A 163 6.37 2.25 -11.31
CA VAL A 163 5.98 0.90 -10.86
C VAL A 163 4.73 0.95 -9.99
N ALA A 164 4.65 1.86 -9.02
CA ALA A 164 3.48 2.05 -8.17
C ALA A 164 2.25 2.47 -8.98
N GLY A 165 2.40 3.40 -9.93
CA GLY A 165 1.33 3.83 -10.83
C GLY A 165 0.83 2.69 -11.72
N VAL A 166 1.74 1.91 -12.31
CA VAL A 166 1.39 0.72 -13.10
C VAL A 166 0.71 -0.33 -12.22
N LEU A 167 1.21 -0.57 -11.01
CA LEU A 167 0.58 -1.50 -10.06
C LEU A 167 -0.83 -1.04 -9.66
N LEU A 168 -1.04 0.25 -9.43
CA LEU A 168 -2.35 0.81 -9.14
C LEU A 168 -3.30 0.66 -10.32
N LEU A 169 -2.84 0.95 -11.55
CA LEU A 169 -3.63 0.77 -12.76
C LEU A 169 -3.99 -0.70 -12.98
N LEU A 170 -3.03 -1.62 -12.83
CA LEU A 170 -3.28 -3.05 -12.90
C LEU A 170 -4.27 -3.51 -11.83
N SER A 171 -4.12 -3.00 -10.60
CA SER A 171 -5.03 -3.29 -9.50
C SER A 171 -6.46 -2.82 -9.79
N LEU A 172 -6.60 -1.62 -10.36
CA LEU A 172 -7.88 -1.05 -10.75
C LEU A 172 -8.55 -1.86 -11.88
N VAL A 173 -7.79 -2.19 -12.92
CA VAL A 173 -8.27 -3.02 -14.03
C VAL A 173 -8.70 -4.39 -13.50
N ALA A 174 -7.86 -5.03 -12.67
CA ALA A 174 -8.19 -6.30 -12.03
C ALA A 174 -9.46 -6.19 -11.18
N SER A 175 -9.58 -5.15 -10.34
CA SER A 175 -10.76 -4.91 -9.50
C SER A 175 -12.03 -4.75 -10.34
N THR A 176 -11.94 -4.02 -11.46
CA THR A 176 -13.07 -3.80 -12.37
C THR A 176 -13.48 -5.09 -13.06
N LEU A 177 -12.52 -5.85 -13.61
CA LEU A 177 -12.76 -7.13 -14.25
C LEU A 177 -13.36 -8.15 -13.27
N LEU A 178 -12.85 -8.20 -12.04
CA LEU A 178 -13.36 -9.06 -10.98
C LEU A 178 -14.79 -8.69 -10.59
N ALA A 179 -15.10 -7.41 -10.44
CA ALA A 179 -16.46 -6.95 -10.14
C ALA A 179 -17.45 -7.29 -11.26
N LEU A 180 -17.04 -7.15 -12.53
CA LEU A 180 -17.85 -7.54 -13.68
C LEU A 180 -18.06 -9.05 -13.74
N ALA A 181 -17.00 -9.83 -13.51
CA ALA A 181 -17.07 -11.29 -13.48
C ALA A 181 -18.00 -11.78 -12.36
N GLY A 182 -17.91 -11.19 -11.16
CA GLY A 182 -18.80 -11.51 -10.04
C GLY A 182 -20.27 -11.29 -10.39
N ARG A 183 -20.60 -10.14 -10.99
CA ARG A 183 -21.97 -9.84 -11.46
C ARG A 183 -22.48 -10.83 -12.51
N PHE A 184 -21.61 -11.24 -13.43
CA PHE A 184 -22.00 -12.22 -14.46
C PHE A 184 -22.33 -13.59 -13.85
N VAL A 185 -21.53 -14.02 -12.86
CA VAL A 185 -21.79 -15.27 -12.11
C VAL A 185 -23.11 -15.20 -11.36
N ASP A 186 -23.41 -14.08 -10.71
CA ASP A 186 -24.66 -13.91 -9.95
C ASP A 186 -25.91 -13.93 -10.85
N VAL A 187 -25.80 -13.46 -12.10
CA VAL A 187 -26.89 -13.47 -13.10
C VAL A 187 -27.09 -14.87 -13.69
N VAL A 188 -26.02 -15.60 -13.99
CA VAL A 188 -26.08 -16.93 -14.63
C VAL A 188 -26.46 -18.03 -13.63
N TRP A 189 -25.98 -17.94 -12.38
CA TRP A 189 -26.28 -18.88 -11.30
C TRP A 189 -26.94 -18.18 -10.10
N PRO A 190 -28.25 -17.90 -10.18
CA PRO A 190 -29.00 -17.36 -9.03
C PRO A 190 -28.95 -18.35 -7.86
N GLY A 191 -28.33 -17.93 -6.75
CA GLY A 191 -28.12 -18.75 -5.54
C GLY A 191 -26.65 -18.92 -5.12
N MET A 192 -25.68 -18.54 -5.98
CA MET A 192 -24.24 -18.59 -5.67
C MET A 192 -23.66 -17.27 -5.11
N ALA A 193 -24.51 -16.37 -4.60
CA ALA A 193 -24.09 -15.05 -4.12
C ALA A 193 -23.03 -15.10 -3.00
N LEU A 194 -23.12 -16.08 -2.08
CA LEU A 194 -22.13 -16.25 -1.00
C LEU A 194 -20.76 -16.71 -1.54
N PRO A 195 -20.68 -17.79 -2.34
CA PRO A 195 -19.43 -18.20 -2.99
C PRO A 195 -18.80 -17.12 -3.88
N SER A 196 -19.59 -16.38 -4.66
CA SER A 196 -19.09 -15.33 -5.56
C SER A 196 -18.50 -14.14 -4.80
N GLN A 197 -19.14 -13.73 -3.70
CA GLN A 197 -18.63 -12.69 -2.80
C GLN A 197 -17.34 -13.11 -2.11
N LEU A 198 -17.28 -14.34 -1.59
CA LEU A 198 -16.07 -14.88 -0.96
C LEU A 198 -14.92 -14.96 -1.96
N LEU A 199 -15.18 -15.44 -3.18
CA LEU A 199 -14.17 -15.51 -4.23
C LEU A 199 -13.64 -14.12 -4.58
N THR A 200 -14.52 -13.13 -4.74
CA THR A 200 -14.15 -11.74 -5.02
C THR A 200 -13.31 -11.15 -3.89
N PHE A 201 -13.71 -11.39 -2.64
CA PHE A 201 -12.95 -10.95 -1.46
C PHE A 201 -11.55 -11.57 -1.43
N VAL A 202 -11.44 -12.89 -1.62
CA VAL A 202 -10.15 -13.60 -1.65
C VAL A 202 -9.26 -13.08 -2.78
N LEU A 203 -9.81 -12.84 -3.97
CA LEU A 203 -9.04 -12.33 -5.10
C LEU A 203 -8.52 -10.91 -4.86
N LEU A 204 -9.34 -10.02 -4.30
CA LEU A 204 -8.90 -8.67 -3.91
C LEU A 204 -7.87 -8.70 -2.78
N PHE A 205 -8.04 -9.61 -1.81
CA PHE A 205 -7.07 -9.82 -0.75
C PHE A 205 -5.72 -10.28 -1.30
N VAL A 206 -5.70 -11.28 -2.18
CA VAL A 206 -4.49 -11.80 -2.82
C VAL A 206 -3.83 -10.70 -3.67
N LEU A 207 -4.60 -9.95 -4.45
CA LEU A 207 -4.09 -8.82 -5.22
C LEU A 207 -3.41 -7.78 -4.33
N THR A 208 -4.06 -7.40 -3.22
CA THR A 208 -3.51 -6.44 -2.25
C THR A 208 -2.25 -6.98 -1.57
N MET A 209 -2.26 -8.25 -1.17
CA MET A 209 -1.12 -8.95 -0.61
C MET A 209 0.05 -8.97 -1.61
N LEU A 210 -0.20 -9.21 -2.89
CA LEU A 210 0.84 -9.15 -3.94
C LEU A 210 1.44 -7.75 -4.04
N VAL A 211 0.63 -6.69 -4.01
CA VAL A 211 1.12 -5.31 -4.02
C VAL A 211 2.02 -5.03 -2.81
N PHE A 212 1.61 -5.42 -1.60
CA PHE A 212 2.46 -5.26 -0.41
C PHE A 212 3.73 -6.11 -0.47
N ALA A 213 3.65 -7.33 -1.01
CA ALA A 213 4.82 -8.18 -1.20
C ALA A 213 5.84 -7.54 -2.16
N LEU A 214 5.37 -6.91 -3.24
CA LEU A 214 6.23 -6.16 -4.16
C LEU A 214 6.85 -4.93 -3.48
N ILE A 215 6.06 -4.20 -2.68
CA ILE A 215 6.56 -3.07 -1.90
C ILE A 215 7.69 -3.53 -0.97
N TYR A 216 7.47 -4.58 -0.18
CA TYR A 216 8.48 -5.09 0.76
C TYR A 216 9.69 -5.70 0.06
N LYS A 217 9.53 -6.31 -1.12
CA LYS A 217 10.64 -6.94 -1.83
C LYS A 217 11.52 -5.94 -2.60
N PHE A 218 10.94 -4.87 -3.14
CA PHE A 218 11.62 -3.99 -4.09
C PHE A 218 11.88 -2.57 -3.60
N VAL A 219 11.16 -2.09 -2.57
CA VAL A 219 11.38 -0.74 -2.02
C VAL A 219 12.59 -0.67 -1.08
N PRO A 220 12.81 -1.61 -0.14
CA PRO A 220 13.94 -1.55 0.77
C PRO A 220 15.26 -1.79 0.05
N ASP A 221 16.34 -1.21 0.54
CA ASP A 221 17.70 -1.43 0.02
C ASP A 221 18.37 -2.66 0.64
N VAL A 222 17.60 -3.74 0.84
CA VAL A 222 18.06 -5.01 1.42
C VAL A 222 17.40 -6.20 0.74
N ASP A 223 18.17 -7.26 0.55
CA ASP A 223 17.68 -8.51 -0.02
C ASP A 223 16.91 -9.33 1.03
N LEU A 224 15.59 -9.18 1.04
CA LEU A 224 14.71 -9.98 1.90
C LEU A 224 14.40 -11.36 1.30
N ALA A 225 14.33 -12.39 2.13
CA ALA A 225 13.84 -13.71 1.72
C ALA A 225 12.33 -13.66 1.43
N TRP A 226 11.89 -14.39 0.40
CA TRP A 226 10.46 -14.41 0.03
C TRP A 226 9.57 -14.95 1.15
N SER A 227 10.07 -15.86 2.00
CA SER A 227 9.35 -16.38 3.17
C SER A 227 8.89 -15.26 4.09
N ASP A 228 9.76 -14.28 4.34
CA ASP A 228 9.54 -13.22 5.31
C ASP A 228 8.62 -12.14 4.72
N VAL A 229 8.80 -11.87 3.42
CA VAL A 229 7.95 -10.96 2.64
C VAL A 229 6.50 -11.42 2.62
N TRP A 230 6.23 -12.72 2.39
CA TRP A 230 4.86 -13.21 2.31
C TRP A 230 4.11 -13.14 3.64
N ILE A 231 4.79 -13.40 4.76
CA ILE A 231 4.20 -13.31 6.09
C ILE A 231 3.82 -11.85 6.40
N GLY A 232 4.75 -10.92 6.15
CA GLY A 232 4.48 -9.49 6.31
C GLY A 232 3.36 -9.00 5.39
N ALA A 233 3.39 -9.37 4.11
CA ALA A 233 2.40 -8.95 3.13
C ALA A 233 0.99 -9.50 3.44
N ALA A 234 0.89 -10.74 3.94
CA ALA A 234 -0.38 -11.31 4.38
C ALA A 234 -0.94 -10.57 5.60
N ALA A 235 -0.11 -10.30 6.60
CA ALA A 235 -0.50 -9.54 7.80
C ALA A 235 -0.97 -8.13 7.44
N THR A 236 -0.21 -7.42 6.60
CA THR A 236 -0.57 -6.08 6.12
C THR A 236 -1.81 -6.10 5.24
N GLY A 237 -1.95 -7.09 4.36
CA GLY A 237 -3.16 -7.27 3.54
C GLY A 237 -4.42 -7.48 4.40
N LEU A 238 -4.30 -8.21 5.51
CA LEU A 238 -5.40 -8.41 6.46
C LEU A 238 -5.76 -7.11 7.17
N LEU A 239 -4.76 -6.42 7.71
CA LEU A 239 -4.95 -5.12 8.36
C LEU A 239 -5.54 -4.08 7.40
N PHE A 240 -5.08 -4.05 6.15
CA PHE A 240 -5.61 -3.17 5.11
C PHE A 240 -7.08 -3.50 4.78
N SER A 241 -7.41 -4.78 4.65
CA SER A 241 -8.79 -5.22 4.39
C SER A 241 -9.73 -4.81 5.52
N LEU A 242 -9.29 -4.98 6.78
CA LEU A 242 -10.03 -4.52 7.95
C LEU A 242 -10.16 -3.00 8.00
N GLY A 243 -9.08 -2.26 7.69
CA GLY A 243 -9.10 -0.81 7.63
C GLY A 243 -10.07 -0.29 6.57
N ARG A 244 -10.12 -0.94 5.40
CA ARG A 244 -11.06 -0.60 4.33
C ARG A 244 -12.51 -0.84 4.76
N TRP A 245 -12.76 -1.95 5.45
CA TRP A 245 -14.07 -2.23 6.04
C TRP A 245 -14.47 -1.19 7.09
N ALA A 246 -13.53 -0.75 7.94
CA ALA A 246 -13.77 0.32 8.91
C ALA A 246 -14.09 1.67 8.25
N ILE A 247 -13.43 2.02 7.14
CA ILE A 247 -13.70 3.26 6.37
C ILE A 247 -15.05 3.18 5.61
N SER A 248 -15.53 1.97 5.30
CA SER A 248 -16.83 1.76 4.65
C SER A 248 -18.03 1.94 5.58
N LEU A 249 -17.82 1.98 6.90
CA LEU A 249 -18.85 2.17 7.94
C LEU A 249 -19.19 3.67 8.18
#